data_AF-A0A2K2CQ18-F1
#
_entry.id   AF-A0A2K2CQ18-F1
#
_cell.length_a   1.000
_cell.length_b   1.000
_cell.length_c   1.000
_cell.angle_alpha   90.00
_cell.angle_beta   90.00
_cell.angle_gamma   90.00
#
_symmetry.space_group_name_H-M   'P 1'
#
loop_
_entity.id
_entity.type
_entity.pdbx_description
1 polymer ?
#
loop_
_entity_poly.entity_id
_entity_poly.type
_entity_poly.pdbx_seq_one_letter_code
_entity_poly.pdbx_strand_id
1 'polypeptide(L)'
;MFLQLKALIEGVYLGYYMLDRLKLESLGEEIVDVAEVSHQSQSFAVSTFNTAKRLRFHAAGTKSTRKLKGVLECLETKITDMREFVMLLGNCPRLPHQPYSTYMYIDKCMFGRHIEKEQLINFLLYDSHDFTDLSILPIIGPHRIGKKTLVQHVCKDKRVHDHFSHMFFFRGEDLRKGEFLVNCKAASGKYLFVVDFSRDVDEAAWTKFRSYLKVPSTGTKIVLIGRAEQVANLGTARPIRLKCLSQEEYWYYFKVLSFGSMDPDEHPKLASLGMQLATELNGSFLAANILGEILRTNPNAPFWQKVLLSIKELVREHLMSFGTHPEDLLERNSPISFTKVALVGGQAQRYLVHDLREASSAQGELPRLTSQELLTGGDIPAEEMFEVLVWRSRIPPYCDYVVTYEKEKPSRRVSKKKNLAL
;
A
#
# COMPACT_ATOMS: atom_id res chain seq x y z
N MET A 1 -5.82 -24.27 -7.68
CA MET A 1 -6.05 -23.03 -8.45
C MET A 1 -5.52 -21.76 -7.77
N PHE A 2 -6.13 -21.20 -6.70
CA PHE A 2 -5.66 -19.90 -6.14
C PHE A 2 -4.19 -19.88 -5.68
N LEU A 3 -3.70 -20.99 -5.09
CA LEU A 3 -2.30 -21.10 -4.69
C LEU A 3 -1.33 -21.11 -5.88
N GLN A 4 -1.71 -21.77 -6.98
CA GLN A 4 -0.92 -21.78 -8.23
C GLN A 4 -0.90 -20.40 -8.88
N LEU A 5 -2.06 -19.72 -8.95
CA LEU A 5 -2.15 -18.35 -9.44
C LEU A 5 -1.27 -17.40 -8.62
N LYS A 6 -1.31 -17.53 -7.29
CA LYS A 6 -0.46 -16.76 -6.38
C LYS A 6 1.03 -16.96 -6.67
N ALA A 7 1.46 -18.23 -6.75
CA ALA A 7 2.85 -18.56 -7.01
C ALA A 7 3.33 -18.02 -8.36
N LEU A 8 2.48 -18.06 -9.40
CA LEU A 8 2.79 -17.50 -10.73
C LEU A 8 2.98 -15.99 -10.66
N ILE A 9 2.05 -15.28 -10.01
CA ILE A 9 2.07 -13.82 -9.91
C ILE A 9 3.31 -13.34 -9.15
N GLU A 10 3.64 -13.97 -8.01
CA GLU A 10 4.88 -13.71 -7.28
C GLU A 10 6.12 -13.93 -8.17
N GLY A 11 6.11 -14.99 -8.98
CA GLY A 11 7.19 -15.28 -9.94
C GLY A 11 7.34 -14.18 -11.00
N VAL A 12 6.23 -13.68 -11.54
CA VAL A 12 6.23 -12.60 -12.54
C VAL A 12 6.84 -11.32 -11.97
N TYR A 13 6.43 -10.89 -10.78
CA TYR A 13 6.99 -9.69 -10.16
C TYR A 13 8.47 -9.85 -9.83
N LEU A 14 8.88 -11.01 -9.33
CA LEU A 14 10.29 -11.33 -9.11
C LEU A 14 11.11 -11.24 -10.42
N GLY A 15 10.58 -11.79 -11.51
CA GLY A 15 11.20 -11.70 -12.83
C GLY A 15 11.41 -10.26 -13.30
N TYR A 16 10.36 -9.42 -13.22
CA TYR A 16 10.45 -8.00 -13.57
C TYR A 16 11.45 -7.24 -12.71
N TYR A 17 11.40 -7.42 -11.39
CA TYR A 17 12.29 -6.75 -10.47
C TYR A 17 13.76 -7.12 -10.74
N MET A 18 14.05 -8.40 -11.00
CA MET A 18 15.41 -8.86 -11.33
C MET A 18 15.89 -8.30 -12.68
N LEU A 19 15.01 -8.25 -13.68
CA LEU A 19 15.34 -7.69 -14.98
C LEU A 19 15.65 -6.18 -14.89
N ASP A 20 14.85 -5.43 -14.15
CA ASP A 20 15.07 -4.00 -13.93
C ASP A 20 16.41 -3.77 -13.22
N ARG A 21 16.70 -4.52 -12.15
CA ARG A 21 17.98 -4.43 -11.44
C ARG A 21 19.18 -4.68 -12.36
N LEU A 22 19.13 -5.72 -13.18
CA LEU A 22 20.21 -6.04 -14.11
C LEU A 22 20.45 -4.94 -15.15
N LYS A 23 19.37 -4.37 -15.69
CA LYS A 23 19.46 -3.25 -16.64
C LYS A 23 20.18 -2.07 -16.01
N LEU A 24 19.80 -1.71 -14.78
CA LEU A 24 20.40 -0.58 -14.06
C LEU A 24 21.86 -0.84 -13.69
N GLU A 25 22.19 -2.05 -13.20
CA GLU A 25 23.57 -2.47 -12.93
C GLU A 25 24.46 -2.37 -14.19
N SER A 26 23.92 -2.72 -15.36
CA SER A 26 24.67 -2.68 -16.63
C SER A 26 24.96 -1.27 -17.16
N LEU A 27 24.21 -0.26 -16.69
CA LEU A 27 24.35 1.14 -17.11
C LEU A 27 25.38 1.92 -16.27
N GLY A 28 26.06 1.26 -15.34
CA GLY A 28 27.07 1.88 -14.48
C GLY A 28 26.50 2.85 -13.44
N GLU A 29 25.18 2.85 -13.25
CA GLU A 29 24.55 3.57 -12.15
C GLU A 29 24.56 2.66 -10.93
N GLU A 30 25.57 2.84 -10.08
CA GLU A 30 25.61 2.20 -8.78
C GLU A 30 24.31 2.51 -8.03
N ILE A 31 23.56 1.46 -7.69
CA ILE A 31 22.62 1.51 -6.57
C ILE A 31 23.50 1.88 -5.38
N VAL A 32 23.38 3.13 -4.92
CA VAL A 32 24.24 3.66 -3.85
C VAL A 32 23.85 2.97 -2.54
N ASP A 33 24.46 1.82 -2.30
CA ASP A 33 24.68 1.26 -0.98
C ASP A 33 25.93 1.92 -0.42
N VAL A 34 25.78 2.68 0.65
CA VAL A 34 26.90 3.40 1.27
C VAL A 34 27.76 2.41 2.05
N ALA A 35 28.87 1.99 1.47
CA ALA A 35 30.18 1.99 2.14
C ALA A 35 31.31 1.97 1.10
N GLU A 36 32.14 3.02 1.19
CA GLU A 36 33.43 3.23 0.53
C GLU A 36 33.48 3.72 -0.92
N VAL A 37 34.04 4.92 -1.02
CA VAL A 37 34.43 5.66 -2.22
C VAL A 37 35.53 4.89 -2.95
N SER A 38 35.33 4.64 -4.26
CA SER A 38 36.44 4.69 -5.20
C SER A 38 35.95 5.08 -6.60
N HIS A 39 36.64 6.06 -7.18
CA HIS A 39 36.37 6.58 -8.52
C HIS A 39 36.77 5.57 -9.60
N GLN A 40 35.91 5.32 -10.59
CA GLN A 40 36.29 5.34 -12.00
C GLN A 40 35.08 5.34 -12.93
N SER A 41 34.87 6.50 -13.57
CA SER A 41 33.89 6.70 -14.63
C SER A 41 34.34 6.03 -15.93
N GLN A 42 33.47 5.25 -16.57
CA GLN A 42 33.48 5.08 -18.03
C GLN A 42 32.04 5.08 -18.54
N SER A 43 31.64 6.19 -19.18
CA SER A 43 30.36 6.30 -19.86
C SER A 43 30.47 5.71 -21.26
N PHE A 44 29.51 4.90 -21.68
CA PHE A 44 29.26 4.66 -23.10
C PHE A 44 27.76 4.70 -23.38
N ALA A 45 27.34 5.67 -24.19
CA ALA A 45 25.99 5.79 -24.70
C ALA A 45 25.70 4.66 -25.70
N VAL A 46 24.54 4.00 -25.59
CA VAL A 46 24.02 3.09 -26.62
C VAL A 46 22.85 3.77 -27.31
N SER A 47 23.00 4.05 -28.61
CA SER A 47 21.97 4.68 -29.45
C SER A 47 20.84 3.71 -29.83
N THR A 48 19.64 4.27 -29.97
CA THR A 48 18.32 3.61 -29.84
C THR A 48 17.72 3.00 -31.12
N PHE A 49 18.49 2.77 -32.18
CA PHE A 49 17.90 2.34 -33.47
C PHE A 49 18.34 0.92 -33.90
N ASN A 50 17.83 -0.12 -33.23
CA ASN A 50 17.48 -1.40 -33.89
C ASN A 50 16.86 -2.45 -32.94
N THR A 51 15.78 -3.08 -33.39
CA THR A 51 15.01 -4.14 -32.70
C THR A 51 15.80 -5.42 -32.44
N ALA A 52 16.92 -5.64 -33.14
CA ALA A 52 17.74 -6.86 -33.09
C ALA A 52 18.89 -6.85 -32.05
N LYS A 53 18.99 -5.85 -31.18
CA LYS A 53 20.00 -5.81 -30.09
C LYS A 53 19.44 -5.97 -28.67
N ARG A 54 18.20 -6.49 -28.53
CA ARG A 54 17.52 -6.60 -27.23
C ARG A 54 18.19 -7.50 -26.18
N LEU A 55 19.23 -8.26 -26.52
CA LEU A 55 19.94 -9.17 -25.59
C LEU A 55 21.41 -9.38 -25.99
N ARG A 56 22.26 -8.36 -25.83
CA ARG A 56 23.71 -8.61 -25.70
C ARG A 56 24.17 -8.22 -24.31
N PHE A 57 23.88 -9.11 -23.36
CA PHE A 57 24.52 -9.13 -22.04
C PHE A 57 25.99 -9.49 -22.22
N HIS A 58 26.86 -8.52 -22.41
CA HIS A 58 28.29 -8.71 -22.22
C HIS A 58 28.77 -7.77 -21.11
N ALA A 59 29.26 -8.40 -20.03
CA ALA A 59 29.80 -7.84 -18.80
C ALA A 59 28.83 -7.48 -17.65
N ALA A 60 27.76 -8.26 -17.42
CA ALA A 60 27.20 -8.36 -16.06
C ALA A 60 28.01 -9.42 -15.29
N GLY A 61 28.57 -9.07 -14.12
CA GLY A 61 29.41 -9.96 -13.32
C GLY A 61 28.79 -11.33 -13.04
N THR A 62 29.63 -12.36 -12.87
CA THR A 62 29.25 -13.78 -12.68
C THR A 62 28.22 -14.04 -11.56
N LYS A 63 28.09 -13.11 -10.60
CA LYS A 63 27.11 -13.17 -9.52
C LYS A 63 25.68 -12.82 -9.98
N SER A 64 25.53 -11.88 -10.91
CA SER A 64 24.22 -11.41 -11.38
C SER A 64 23.60 -12.40 -12.37
N THR A 65 24.42 -13.04 -13.22
CA THR A 65 24.00 -14.13 -14.11
C THR A 65 23.54 -15.38 -13.35
N ARG A 66 24.18 -15.70 -12.21
CA ARG A 66 23.77 -16.83 -11.34
C ARG A 66 22.42 -16.57 -10.67
N LYS A 67 22.15 -15.34 -10.23
CA LYS A 67 20.83 -14.95 -9.67
C LYS A 67 19.72 -15.05 -10.72
N LEU A 68 19.96 -14.54 -11.93
CA LEU A 68 18.98 -14.63 -13.02
C LEU A 68 18.67 -16.09 -13.39
N LYS A 69 19.70 -16.94 -13.46
CA LYS A 69 19.53 -18.38 -13.69
C LYS A 69 18.64 -19.01 -12.62
N GLY A 70 18.86 -18.68 -11.34
CA GLY A 70 18.01 -19.17 -10.25
C GLY A 70 16.55 -18.70 -10.36
N VAL A 71 16.31 -17.47 -10.82
CA VAL A 71 14.94 -16.96 -11.05
C VAL A 71 14.27 -17.65 -12.23
N LEU A 72 15.01 -17.92 -13.30
CA LEU A 72 14.53 -18.71 -14.44
C LEU A 72 14.18 -20.15 -14.02
N GLU A 73 15.06 -20.82 -13.29
CA GLU A 73 14.80 -22.15 -12.73
C GLU A 73 13.57 -22.13 -11.79
N CYS A 74 13.41 -21.10 -10.96
CA CYS A 74 12.24 -20.91 -10.12
C CYS A 74 10.94 -20.72 -10.93
N LEU A 75 11.00 -19.96 -12.03
CA LEU A 75 9.85 -19.79 -12.93
C LEU A 75 9.51 -21.07 -13.66
N GLU A 76 10.51 -21.78 -14.20
CA GLU A 76 10.35 -23.06 -14.87
C GLU A 76 9.71 -24.09 -13.93
N THR A 77 10.26 -24.26 -12.72
CA THR A 77 9.70 -25.16 -11.70
C THR A 77 8.26 -24.81 -11.32
N LYS A 78 7.94 -23.52 -11.16
CA LYS A 78 6.56 -23.08 -10.90
C LYS A 78 5.61 -23.42 -12.05
N ILE A 79 6.07 -23.37 -13.31
CA ILE A 79 5.25 -23.63 -14.49
C ILE A 79 5.10 -25.15 -14.78
N THR A 80 6.07 -25.98 -14.40
CA THR A 80 6.07 -27.43 -14.67
C THR A 80 4.76 -28.11 -14.23
N ASP A 81 4.23 -27.75 -13.05
CA ASP A 81 3.01 -28.34 -12.48
C ASP A 81 1.73 -27.53 -12.79
N MET A 82 1.79 -26.59 -13.74
CA MET A 82 0.66 -25.71 -14.09
C MET A 82 -0.12 -26.16 -15.34
N ARG A 83 0.16 -27.32 -15.93
CA ARG A 83 -0.54 -27.79 -17.14
C ARG A 83 -2.06 -27.77 -16.99
N GLU A 84 -2.59 -28.35 -15.92
CA GLU A 84 -4.05 -28.34 -15.65
C GLU A 84 -4.59 -26.93 -15.39
N PHE A 85 -3.81 -26.09 -14.70
CA PHE A 85 -4.17 -24.70 -14.45
C PHE A 85 -4.26 -23.89 -15.76
N VAL A 86 -3.32 -24.06 -16.68
CA VAL A 86 -3.33 -23.42 -18.00
C VAL A 86 -4.51 -23.91 -18.85
N MET A 87 -4.84 -25.21 -18.78
CA MET A 87 -6.06 -25.72 -19.43
C MET A 87 -7.33 -25.08 -18.88
N LEU A 88 -7.42 -24.89 -17.55
CA LEU A 88 -8.55 -24.22 -16.90
C LEU A 88 -8.64 -22.73 -17.27
N LEU A 89 -7.51 -22.03 -17.39
CA LEU A 89 -7.46 -20.64 -17.88
C LEU A 89 -7.93 -20.51 -19.33
N GLY A 90 -7.75 -21.55 -20.16
CA GLY A 90 -8.26 -21.61 -21.52
C GLY A 90 -9.79 -21.43 -21.62
N ASN A 91 -10.51 -21.73 -20.53
CA ASN A 91 -11.97 -21.56 -20.43
C ASN A 91 -12.38 -20.18 -19.90
N CYS A 92 -11.43 -19.36 -19.41
CA CYS A 92 -11.71 -18.01 -18.98
C CYS A 92 -11.81 -17.07 -20.20
N PRO A 93 -12.71 -16.07 -20.20
CA PRO A 93 -12.74 -15.06 -21.24
C PRO A 93 -11.38 -14.37 -21.33
N ARG A 94 -10.74 -14.42 -22.51
CA ARG A 94 -9.49 -13.71 -22.74
C ARG A 94 -9.78 -12.22 -22.66
N LEU A 95 -9.20 -11.55 -21.66
CA LEU A 95 -9.17 -10.09 -21.64
C LEU A 95 -8.40 -9.64 -22.89
N PRO A 96 -8.89 -8.65 -23.65
CA PRO A 96 -8.15 -8.12 -24.78
C PRO A 96 -6.76 -7.72 -24.32
N HIS A 97 -5.73 -8.19 -25.03
CA HIS A 97 -4.37 -7.68 -24.87
C HIS A 97 -4.37 -6.21 -25.28
N GLN A 98 -4.70 -5.30 -24.36
CA GLN A 98 -4.34 -3.90 -24.50
C GLN A 98 -2.93 -3.76 -23.92
N PRO A 99 -1.90 -3.55 -24.76
CA PRO A 99 -0.63 -3.08 -24.23
C PRO A 99 -0.92 -1.70 -23.60
N TYR A 100 -0.35 -1.42 -22.44
CA TYR A 100 -0.42 -0.13 -21.72
C TYR A 100 -1.69 0.26 -20.93
N SER A 101 -2.82 -0.44 -21.03
CA SER A 101 -4.05 -0.03 -20.30
C SER A 101 -3.95 -0.21 -18.77
N THR A 102 -3.20 -1.19 -18.28
CA THR A 102 -3.07 -1.46 -16.83
C THR A 102 -2.45 -0.29 -16.04
N TYR A 103 -1.59 0.53 -16.68
CA TYR A 103 -0.98 1.72 -16.08
C TYR A 103 -2.00 2.87 -15.92
N MET A 104 -2.97 2.99 -16.84
CA MET A 104 -4.01 4.02 -16.79
C MET A 104 -5.08 3.80 -15.71
N TYR A 105 -5.21 2.58 -15.20
CA TYR A 105 -6.26 2.20 -14.24
C TYR A 105 -5.74 1.76 -12.87
N ILE A 106 -4.42 1.73 -12.63
CA ILE A 106 -3.90 1.36 -11.30
C ILE A 106 -4.41 2.32 -10.22
N ASP A 107 -4.54 3.61 -10.56
CA ASP A 107 -5.08 4.64 -9.67
C ASP A 107 -6.58 4.41 -9.34
N LYS A 108 -7.27 3.50 -10.06
CA LYS A 108 -8.71 3.20 -9.92
C LYS A 108 -8.99 1.77 -9.45
N CYS A 109 -7.96 0.95 -9.30
CA CYS A 109 -8.07 -0.47 -8.96
C CYS A 109 -7.11 -0.83 -7.84
N MET A 110 -7.59 -1.59 -6.85
CA MET A 110 -6.73 -2.08 -5.78
C MET A 110 -5.70 -3.09 -6.30
N PHE A 111 -4.42 -2.72 -6.26
CA PHE A 111 -3.29 -3.52 -6.74
C PHE A 111 -2.99 -4.72 -5.82
N GLY A 112 -2.61 -5.87 -6.41
CA GLY A 112 -2.04 -7.00 -5.67
C GLY A 112 -3.00 -7.80 -4.77
N ARG A 113 -4.32 -7.58 -4.86
CA ARG A 113 -5.32 -8.17 -3.94
C ARG A 113 -6.40 -9.02 -4.61
N HIS A 114 -6.12 -9.50 -5.81
CA HIS A 114 -7.09 -10.21 -6.66
C HIS A 114 -7.50 -11.58 -6.06
N ILE A 115 -6.57 -12.31 -5.43
CA ILE A 115 -6.88 -13.58 -4.75
C ILE A 115 -7.80 -13.34 -3.57
N GLU A 116 -7.46 -12.38 -2.70
CA GLU A 116 -8.26 -12.03 -1.53
C GLU A 116 -9.64 -11.50 -1.95
N LYS A 117 -9.72 -10.74 -3.05
CA LYS A 117 -10.98 -10.30 -3.66
C LYS A 117 -11.88 -11.47 -4.04
N GLU A 118 -11.38 -12.42 -4.81
CA GLU A 118 -12.18 -13.58 -5.22
C GLU A 118 -12.50 -14.52 -4.05
N GLN A 119 -11.62 -14.66 -3.06
CA GLN A 119 -11.92 -15.40 -1.82
C GLN A 119 -13.11 -14.79 -1.07
N LEU A 120 -13.14 -13.46 -0.94
CA LEU A 120 -14.25 -12.75 -0.31
C LEU A 120 -15.54 -12.89 -1.13
N ILE A 121 -15.47 -12.75 -2.46
CA ILE A 121 -16.64 -12.93 -3.34
C ILE A 121 -17.21 -14.33 -3.22
N ASN A 122 -16.36 -15.36 -3.27
CA ASN A 122 -16.80 -16.75 -3.15
C ASN A 122 -17.49 -17.00 -1.80
N PHE A 123 -16.96 -16.46 -0.70
CA PHE A 123 -17.61 -16.57 0.62
C PHE A 123 -18.99 -15.89 0.65
N LEU A 124 -19.10 -14.71 0.04
CA LEU A 124 -20.33 -13.92 0.04
C LEU A 124 -21.43 -14.55 -0.80
N LEU A 125 -21.09 -15.15 -1.94
CA LEU A 125 -22.04 -15.78 -2.85
C LEU A 125 -22.37 -17.24 -2.49
N TYR A 126 -21.62 -17.83 -1.55
CA TYR A 126 -21.88 -19.19 -1.10
C TYR A 126 -23.13 -19.25 -0.22
N ASP A 127 -24.21 -19.82 -0.75
CA ASP A 127 -25.43 -20.13 0.00
C ASP A 127 -25.24 -21.50 0.68
N SER A 128 -24.98 -21.52 1.99
CA SER A 128 -24.93 -22.76 2.78
C SER A 128 -26.34 -23.20 3.14
N HIS A 129 -26.69 -24.46 2.84
CA HIS A 129 -27.95 -25.07 3.25
C HIS A 129 -27.96 -25.56 4.72
N ASP A 130 -26.83 -25.44 5.42
CA ASP A 130 -26.72 -25.78 6.84
C ASP A 130 -27.05 -24.56 7.70
N PHE A 131 -28.29 -24.53 8.21
CA PHE A 131 -28.96 -23.35 8.78
C PHE A 131 -28.64 -23.06 10.26
N THR A 132 -27.53 -23.55 10.80
CA THR A 132 -27.33 -23.52 12.26
C THR A 132 -26.54 -22.32 12.78
N ASP A 133 -25.77 -21.61 11.94
CA ASP A 133 -24.92 -20.49 12.40
C ASP A 133 -24.80 -19.32 11.41
N LEU A 134 -24.56 -18.12 11.95
CA LEU A 134 -24.24 -16.93 11.16
C LEU A 134 -22.92 -17.13 10.39
N SER A 135 -22.94 -16.79 9.10
CA SER A 135 -21.73 -16.74 8.25
C SER A 135 -20.94 -15.46 8.51
N ILE A 136 -19.77 -15.58 9.14
CA ILE A 136 -18.92 -14.47 9.55
C ILE A 136 -17.49 -14.69 9.02
N LEU A 137 -17.02 -13.78 8.17
CA LEU A 137 -15.67 -13.83 7.60
C LEU A 137 -14.81 -12.68 8.12
N PRO A 138 -13.75 -12.98 8.89
CA PRO A 138 -12.78 -11.97 9.29
C PRO A 138 -11.74 -11.70 8.20
N ILE A 139 -11.38 -10.42 8.06
CA ILE A 139 -10.31 -9.90 7.23
C ILE A 139 -9.33 -9.17 8.15
N ILE A 140 -8.14 -9.74 8.33
CA ILE A 140 -7.14 -9.22 9.25
C ILE A 140 -5.84 -8.87 8.52
N GLY A 141 -5.04 -8.00 9.13
CA GLY A 141 -3.74 -7.58 8.60
C GLY A 141 -3.29 -6.23 9.14
N PRO A 142 -2.10 -5.75 8.75
CA PRO A 142 -1.53 -4.49 9.22
C PRO A 142 -2.43 -3.26 8.99
N HIS A 143 -2.11 -2.16 9.66
CA HIS A 143 -2.85 -0.91 9.49
C HIS A 143 -2.64 -0.35 8.06
N ARG A 144 -3.64 0.34 7.49
CA ARG A 144 -3.59 0.93 6.13
C ARG A 144 -3.24 0.00 4.95
N ILE A 145 -3.27 -1.30 5.16
CA ILE A 145 -2.91 -2.31 4.14
C ILE A 145 -3.96 -2.52 3.02
N GLY A 146 -5.08 -1.78 3.08
CA GLY A 146 -6.16 -1.85 2.10
C GLY A 146 -7.33 -2.77 2.44
N LYS A 147 -7.51 -3.21 3.70
CA LYS A 147 -8.64 -4.10 4.09
C LYS A 147 -10.02 -3.48 3.79
N LYS A 148 -10.24 -2.24 4.22
CA LYS A 148 -11.50 -1.51 3.97
C LYS A 148 -11.72 -1.32 2.47
N THR A 149 -10.66 -0.97 1.74
CA THR A 149 -10.65 -0.85 0.28
C THR A 149 -11.02 -2.17 -0.42
N LEU A 150 -10.49 -3.30 0.05
CA LEU A 150 -10.82 -4.63 -0.46
C LEU A 150 -12.31 -4.93 -0.34
N VAL A 151 -12.88 -4.74 0.85
CA VAL A 151 -14.31 -4.99 1.07
C VAL A 151 -15.16 -4.07 0.21
N GLN A 152 -14.81 -2.79 0.12
CA GLN A 152 -15.52 -1.83 -0.72
C GLN A 152 -15.47 -2.19 -2.21
N HIS A 153 -14.34 -2.68 -2.71
CA HIS A 153 -14.25 -3.17 -4.10
C HIS A 153 -15.11 -4.41 -4.34
N VAL A 154 -15.22 -5.30 -3.34
CA VAL A 154 -16.09 -6.48 -3.46
C VAL A 154 -17.57 -6.10 -3.39
N CYS A 155 -17.96 -5.18 -2.50
CA CYS A 155 -19.35 -4.68 -2.45
C CYS A 155 -19.78 -3.98 -3.75
N LYS A 156 -18.84 -3.43 -4.51
CA LYS A 156 -19.08 -2.84 -5.84
C LYS A 156 -19.02 -3.84 -7.00
N ASP A 157 -18.59 -5.07 -6.76
CA ASP A 157 -18.61 -6.12 -7.77
C ASP A 157 -20.06 -6.47 -8.10
N LYS A 158 -20.44 -6.44 -9.38
CA LYS A 158 -21.84 -6.64 -9.80
C LYS A 158 -22.45 -7.92 -9.22
N ARG A 159 -21.66 -9.01 -9.19
CA ARG A 159 -22.11 -10.31 -8.66
C ARG A 159 -22.55 -10.20 -7.20
N VAL A 160 -21.83 -9.42 -6.39
CA VAL A 160 -22.11 -9.23 -4.97
C VAL A 160 -23.17 -8.16 -4.76
N HIS A 161 -23.06 -7.04 -5.46
CA HIS A 161 -24.01 -5.95 -5.40
C HIS A 161 -25.44 -6.43 -5.69
N ASP A 162 -25.62 -7.25 -6.73
CA ASP A 162 -26.93 -7.75 -7.13
C ASP A 162 -27.42 -8.90 -6.23
N HIS A 163 -26.54 -9.49 -5.42
CA HIS A 163 -26.88 -10.57 -4.50
C HIS A 163 -27.44 -10.07 -3.17
N PHE A 164 -27.01 -8.90 -2.68
CA PHE A 164 -27.46 -8.36 -1.39
C PHE A 164 -28.42 -7.18 -1.59
N SER A 165 -29.61 -7.29 -1.00
CA SER A 165 -30.61 -6.22 -1.02
C SER A 165 -30.18 -5.03 -0.17
N HIS A 166 -29.46 -5.29 0.92
CA HIS A 166 -29.01 -4.27 1.86
C HIS A 166 -27.57 -4.54 2.31
N MET A 167 -26.75 -3.50 2.22
CA MET A 167 -25.37 -3.50 2.70
C MET A 167 -25.18 -2.40 3.74
N PHE A 168 -24.70 -2.76 4.92
CA PHE A 168 -24.47 -1.84 6.02
C PHE A 168 -22.99 -1.83 6.43
N PHE A 169 -22.46 -0.64 6.67
CA PHE A 169 -21.08 -0.44 7.09
C PHE A 169 -21.06 0.22 8.48
N PHE A 170 -20.42 -0.44 9.44
CA PHE A 170 -20.31 0.01 10.82
C PHE A 170 -18.85 0.10 11.23
N ARG A 171 -18.50 1.10 12.01
CA ARG A 171 -17.28 1.07 12.83
C ARG A 171 -17.58 0.25 14.08
N GLY A 172 -16.56 -0.36 14.68
CA GLY A 172 -16.72 -1.12 15.92
C GLY A 172 -17.37 -0.29 17.05
N GLU A 173 -17.09 1.02 17.07
CA GLU A 173 -17.68 1.97 18.02
C GLU A 173 -19.20 2.17 17.82
N ASP A 174 -19.70 2.04 16.59
CA ASP A 174 -21.12 2.23 16.27
C ASP A 174 -21.98 1.11 16.87
N LEU A 175 -21.39 -0.08 17.10
CA LEU A 175 -22.09 -1.20 17.72
C LEU A 175 -22.56 -0.89 19.15
N ARG A 176 -21.85 0.01 19.86
CA ARG A 176 -22.23 0.44 21.22
C ARG A 176 -23.53 1.22 21.24
N LYS A 177 -23.78 2.02 20.19
CA LYS A 177 -24.91 2.94 20.11
C LYS A 177 -26.22 2.24 19.78
N GLY A 178 -26.17 1.00 19.27
CA GLY A 178 -27.38 0.23 18.93
C GLY A 178 -28.14 0.76 17.71
N GLU A 179 -27.53 1.67 16.92
CA GLU A 179 -28.16 2.38 15.78
C GLU A 179 -28.57 1.45 14.63
N PHE A 180 -28.09 0.20 14.58
CA PHE A 180 -28.42 -0.76 13.52
C PHE A 180 -29.85 -1.33 13.59
N LEU A 181 -30.56 -1.17 14.71
CA LEU A 181 -31.89 -1.78 14.93
C LEU A 181 -33.02 -1.11 14.13
N VAL A 182 -32.85 0.15 13.71
CA VAL A 182 -33.88 0.93 13.01
C VAL A 182 -34.01 0.51 11.53
N ASN A 183 -32.94 0.00 10.91
CA ASN A 183 -32.92 -0.31 9.48
C ASN A 183 -33.23 -1.78 9.13
N CYS A 184 -33.14 -2.72 10.09
CA CYS A 184 -33.21 -4.16 9.78
C CYS A 184 -34.61 -4.76 9.91
N LYS A 185 -35.55 -4.09 10.60
CA LYS A 185 -36.86 -4.68 10.93
C LYS A 185 -37.93 -4.55 9.84
N ALA A 186 -37.67 -3.82 8.75
CA ALA A 186 -38.70 -3.45 7.79
C ALA A 186 -38.59 -4.10 6.39
N ALA A 187 -37.48 -4.75 6.04
CA ALA A 187 -37.25 -5.22 4.67
C ALA A 187 -36.99 -6.74 4.59
N SER A 188 -37.61 -7.40 3.62
CA SER A 188 -37.24 -8.76 3.20
C SER A 188 -36.02 -8.69 2.28
N GLY A 189 -35.05 -9.60 2.42
CA GLY A 189 -33.92 -9.65 1.49
C GLY A 189 -32.67 -10.30 2.07
N LYS A 190 -31.60 -10.31 1.28
CA LYS A 190 -30.26 -10.74 1.71
C LYS A 190 -29.49 -9.54 2.27
N TYR A 191 -28.78 -9.76 3.38
CA TYR A 191 -28.13 -8.70 4.15
C TYR A 191 -26.62 -8.92 4.22
N LEU A 192 -25.85 -7.86 4.00
CA LEU A 192 -24.41 -7.85 4.25
C LEU A 192 -24.07 -6.79 5.30
N PHE A 193 -23.47 -7.24 6.40
CA PHE A 193 -22.93 -6.38 7.44
C PHE A 193 -21.42 -6.33 7.37
N VAL A 194 -20.84 -5.15 7.25
CA VAL A 194 -19.39 -4.92 7.32
C VAL A 194 -19.07 -4.16 8.59
N VAL A 195 -18.26 -4.74 9.47
CA VAL A 195 -17.87 -4.14 10.75
C VAL A 195 -16.37 -3.91 10.79
N ASP A 196 -15.95 -2.66 11.00
CA ASP A 196 -14.54 -2.26 11.06
C ASP A 196 -14.05 -2.05 12.50
N PHE A 197 -13.32 -3.04 13.01
CA PHE A 197 -12.59 -3.00 14.28
C PHE A 197 -11.17 -2.45 14.09
N SER A 198 -11.03 -1.29 13.46
CA SER A 198 -9.74 -0.64 13.21
C SER A 198 -8.95 -0.29 14.49
N ARG A 199 -9.65 -0.09 15.62
CA ARG A 199 -9.07 0.11 16.95
C ARG A 199 -9.11 -1.20 17.75
N ASP A 200 -9.97 -1.26 18.76
CA ASP A 200 -10.15 -2.39 19.66
C ASP A 200 -11.51 -3.06 19.46
N VAL A 201 -11.58 -4.34 19.81
CA VAL A 201 -12.82 -5.11 19.82
C VAL A 201 -13.53 -4.90 21.14
N ASP A 202 -14.74 -4.36 21.10
CA ASP A 202 -15.65 -4.41 22.23
C ASP A 202 -16.48 -5.69 22.14
N GLU A 203 -16.06 -6.73 22.88
CA GLU A 203 -16.71 -8.05 22.86
C GLU A 203 -18.16 -8.00 23.35
N ALA A 204 -18.48 -7.11 24.30
CA ALA A 204 -19.84 -6.97 24.82
C ALA A 204 -20.77 -6.34 23.77
N ALA A 205 -20.32 -5.27 23.09
CA ALA A 205 -21.05 -4.65 22.01
C ALA A 205 -21.20 -5.61 20.81
N TRP A 206 -20.16 -6.37 20.48
CA TRP A 206 -20.21 -7.42 19.45
C TRP A 206 -21.20 -8.54 19.78
N THR A 207 -21.17 -9.05 21.01
CA THR A 207 -22.09 -10.10 21.47
C THR A 207 -23.53 -9.63 21.41
N LYS A 208 -23.78 -8.38 21.82
CA LYS A 208 -25.08 -7.72 21.73
C LYS A 208 -25.52 -7.57 20.27
N PHE A 209 -24.64 -7.11 19.37
CA PHE A 209 -24.92 -7.03 17.93
C PHE A 209 -25.31 -8.41 17.34
N ARG A 210 -24.52 -9.44 17.63
CA ARG A 210 -24.78 -10.81 17.17
C ARG A 210 -26.12 -11.36 17.69
N SER A 211 -26.50 -11.03 18.93
CA SER A 211 -27.77 -11.51 19.50
C SER A 211 -29.00 -10.99 18.76
N TYR A 212 -28.94 -9.79 18.18
CA TYR A 212 -30.02 -9.25 17.36
C TYR A 212 -30.17 -9.94 16.00
N LEU A 213 -29.09 -10.58 15.51
CA LEU A 213 -29.08 -11.31 14.24
C LEU A 213 -29.37 -12.82 14.42
N LYS A 214 -29.64 -13.29 15.66
CA LYS A 214 -29.93 -14.69 16.00
C LYS A 214 -31.29 -15.21 15.49
N VAL A 215 -32.10 -14.39 14.83
CA VAL A 215 -33.20 -14.90 13.98
C VAL A 215 -32.64 -14.95 12.57
N PRO A 216 -32.02 -16.07 12.13
CA PRO A 216 -31.38 -16.14 10.83
C PRO A 216 -32.45 -16.01 9.74
N SER A 217 -32.54 -14.84 9.12
CA SER A 217 -33.09 -14.75 7.78
C SER A 217 -32.08 -15.38 6.83
N THR A 218 -32.55 -16.28 5.97
CA THR A 218 -31.75 -16.86 4.89
C THR A 218 -31.03 -15.75 4.12
N GLY A 219 -29.71 -15.79 4.04
CA GLY A 219 -28.92 -14.83 3.25
C GLY A 219 -28.30 -13.65 4.01
N THR A 220 -28.17 -13.72 5.34
CA THR A 220 -27.33 -12.76 6.10
C THR A 220 -25.86 -13.19 6.13
N LYS A 221 -24.96 -12.30 5.70
CA LYS A 221 -23.50 -12.46 5.78
C LYS A 221 -22.88 -11.32 6.59
N ILE A 222 -21.81 -11.62 7.33
CA ILE A 222 -21.03 -10.63 8.08
C ILE A 222 -19.56 -10.69 7.65
N VAL A 223 -18.98 -9.52 7.40
CA VAL A 223 -17.54 -9.34 7.15
C VAL A 223 -16.96 -8.48 8.26
N LEU A 224 -15.92 -8.98 8.93
CA LEU A 224 -15.22 -8.24 9.97
C LEU A 224 -13.89 -7.75 9.43
N ILE A 225 -13.54 -6.49 9.68
CA ILE A 225 -12.23 -5.92 9.35
C ILE A 225 -11.49 -5.66 10.66
N GLY A 226 -10.22 -6.07 10.74
CA GLY A 226 -9.45 -5.92 11.98
C GLY A 226 -7.93 -5.91 11.80
N ARG A 227 -7.21 -5.53 12.85
CA ARG A 227 -5.74 -5.67 12.93
C ARG A 227 -5.30 -6.90 13.71
N ALA A 228 -5.95 -7.14 14.84
CA ALA A 228 -5.57 -8.18 15.79
C ALA A 228 -6.14 -9.55 15.42
N GLU A 229 -5.43 -10.61 15.83
CA GLU A 229 -5.91 -11.99 15.75
C GLU A 229 -7.20 -12.19 16.57
N GLN A 230 -7.47 -11.33 17.56
CA GLN A 230 -8.74 -11.32 18.29
C GLN A 230 -9.96 -11.20 17.36
N VAL A 231 -9.86 -10.43 16.25
CA VAL A 231 -10.94 -10.33 15.25
C VAL A 231 -11.11 -11.62 14.47
N ALA A 232 -10.04 -12.40 14.27
CA ALA A 232 -10.15 -13.71 13.63
C ALA A 232 -10.98 -14.69 14.47
N ASN A 233 -10.88 -14.63 15.79
CA ASN A 233 -11.62 -15.50 16.71
C ASN A 233 -13.13 -15.22 16.74
N LEU A 234 -13.58 -14.08 16.20
CA LEU A 234 -15.01 -13.74 16.11
C LEU A 234 -15.69 -14.36 14.88
N GLY A 235 -14.91 -14.90 13.94
CA GLY A 235 -15.40 -15.46 12.68
C GLY A 235 -15.90 -16.89 12.79
N THR A 236 -16.73 -17.30 11.82
CA THR A 236 -17.13 -18.70 11.60
C THR A 236 -16.46 -19.31 10.37
N ALA A 237 -15.81 -18.48 9.54
CA ALA A 237 -15.01 -18.91 8.39
C ALA A 237 -13.52 -18.64 8.61
N ARG A 238 -12.68 -19.34 7.83
CA ARG A 238 -11.22 -19.13 7.83
C ARG A 238 -10.92 -17.67 7.45
N PRO A 239 -10.18 -16.91 8.29
CA PRO A 239 -9.95 -15.50 8.05
C PRO A 239 -9.03 -15.25 6.84
N ILE A 240 -9.33 -14.21 6.08
CA ILE A 240 -8.47 -13.69 5.01
C ILE A 240 -7.39 -12.81 5.65
N ARG A 241 -6.11 -13.13 5.42
CA ARG A 241 -4.97 -12.40 5.99
C ARG A 241 -4.28 -11.57 4.91
N LEU A 242 -4.43 -10.24 4.97
CA LEU A 242 -3.70 -9.33 4.09
C LEU A 242 -2.29 -9.10 4.64
N LYS A 243 -1.30 -9.31 3.77
CA LYS A 243 0.12 -9.06 4.04
C LYS A 243 0.61 -7.82 3.28
N CYS A 244 1.70 -7.23 3.72
CA CYS A 244 2.45 -6.26 2.90
C CYS A 244 2.84 -6.90 1.57
N LEU A 245 2.87 -6.07 0.52
CA LEU A 245 3.41 -6.48 -0.77
C LEU A 245 4.89 -6.84 -0.57
N SER A 246 5.37 -7.82 -1.32
CA SER A 246 6.81 -8.07 -1.36
C SER A 246 7.55 -6.87 -1.95
N GLN A 247 8.87 -6.78 -1.77
CA GLN A 247 9.66 -5.68 -2.35
C GLN A 247 9.49 -5.62 -3.88
N GLU A 248 9.43 -6.78 -4.52
CA GLU A 248 9.28 -6.93 -5.97
C GLU A 248 7.90 -6.47 -6.44
N GLU A 249 6.83 -6.88 -5.73
CA GLU A 249 5.46 -6.43 -5.98
C GLU A 249 5.30 -4.93 -5.76
N TYR A 250 5.88 -4.42 -4.67
CA TYR A 250 5.81 -3.01 -4.32
C TYR A 250 6.62 -2.14 -5.27
N TRP A 251 7.78 -2.59 -5.73
CA TRP A 251 8.53 -1.91 -6.79
C TRP A 251 7.69 -1.81 -8.06
N TYR A 252 7.07 -2.91 -8.50
CA TYR A 252 6.20 -2.87 -9.67
C TYR A 252 5.07 -1.85 -9.50
N TYR A 253 4.40 -1.86 -8.34
CA TYR A 253 3.36 -0.90 -8.00
C TYR A 253 3.85 0.55 -8.03
N PHE A 254 4.94 0.85 -7.33
CA PHE A 254 5.50 2.20 -7.23
C PHE A 254 6.04 2.70 -8.57
N LYS A 255 6.65 1.84 -9.37
CA LYS A 255 7.12 2.14 -10.73
C LYS A 255 5.96 2.59 -11.61
N VAL A 256 4.83 1.87 -11.59
CA VAL A 256 3.63 2.28 -12.34
C VAL A 256 3.13 3.65 -11.90
N LEU A 257 3.04 3.90 -10.59
CA LEU A 257 2.55 5.17 -10.05
C LEU A 257 3.45 6.37 -10.41
N SER A 258 4.76 6.21 -10.21
CA SER A 258 5.73 7.30 -10.35
C SER A 258 6.07 7.66 -11.79
N PHE A 259 5.96 6.71 -12.73
CA PHE A 259 6.21 6.96 -14.16
C PHE A 259 4.94 7.27 -14.93
N GLY A 260 3.77 6.77 -14.50
CA GLY A 260 2.53 6.93 -15.24
C GLY A 260 2.62 6.35 -16.65
N SER A 261 2.55 7.22 -17.66
CA SER A 261 2.68 6.83 -19.07
C SER A 261 4.11 6.87 -19.61
N MET A 262 5.08 7.38 -18.85
CA MET A 262 6.49 7.38 -19.25
C MET A 262 7.04 5.96 -19.26
N ASP A 263 7.89 5.64 -20.24
CA ASP A 263 8.61 4.37 -20.25
C ASP A 263 9.84 4.44 -19.32
N PRO A 264 9.91 3.63 -18.25
CA PRO A 264 11.10 3.59 -17.38
C PRO A 264 12.37 3.17 -18.12
N ASP A 265 12.27 2.40 -19.20
CA ASP A 265 13.43 1.94 -19.97
C ASP A 265 14.12 3.08 -20.73
N GLU A 266 13.40 4.17 -21.05
CA GLU A 266 13.96 5.39 -21.66
C GLU A 266 14.59 6.33 -20.63
N HIS A 267 14.37 6.08 -19.33
CA HIS A 267 14.80 6.93 -18.22
C HIS A 267 15.52 6.14 -17.12
N PRO A 268 16.65 5.48 -17.41
CA PRO A 268 17.31 4.57 -16.46
C PRO A 268 17.69 5.23 -15.13
N LYS A 269 18.09 6.51 -15.17
CA LYS A 269 18.40 7.27 -13.95
C LYS A 269 17.20 7.46 -13.03
N LEU A 270 16.05 7.78 -13.60
CA LEU A 270 14.81 7.87 -12.83
C LEU A 270 14.43 6.48 -12.30
N ALA A 271 14.60 5.43 -13.10
CA ALA A 271 14.24 4.07 -12.70
C ALA A 271 15.11 3.59 -11.52
N SER A 272 16.41 3.89 -11.51
CA SER A 272 17.30 3.62 -10.37
C SER A 272 16.88 4.36 -9.10
N LEU A 273 16.63 5.67 -9.20
CA LEU A 273 16.16 6.48 -8.07
C LEU A 273 14.81 6.00 -7.55
N GLY A 274 13.88 5.68 -8.45
CA GLY A 274 12.56 5.14 -8.12
C GLY A 274 12.64 3.82 -7.37
N MET A 275 13.55 2.93 -7.77
CA MET A 275 13.71 1.61 -7.11
C MET A 275 14.29 1.74 -5.71
N GLN A 276 15.25 2.66 -5.52
CA GLN A 276 15.77 3.00 -4.20
C GLN A 276 14.66 3.60 -3.33
N LEU A 277 13.87 4.55 -3.86
CA LEU A 277 12.72 5.10 -3.16
C LEU A 277 11.74 4.01 -2.73
N ALA A 278 11.34 3.11 -3.63
CA ALA A 278 10.44 2.02 -3.29
C ALA A 278 10.97 1.13 -2.14
N THR A 279 12.29 0.98 -2.04
CA THR A 279 12.91 0.24 -0.94
C THR A 279 12.79 1.01 0.38
N GLU A 280 13.06 2.31 0.39
CA GLU A 280 12.93 3.16 1.58
C GLU A 280 11.48 3.32 2.06
N LEU A 281 10.49 3.26 1.16
CA LEU A 281 9.07 3.37 1.53
C LEU A 281 8.48 2.09 2.10
N ASN A 282 9.23 0.99 2.07
CA ASN A 282 8.95 -0.26 2.78
C ASN A 282 7.49 -0.76 2.68
N GLY A 283 6.91 -0.74 1.47
CA GLY A 283 5.56 -1.27 1.25
C GLY A 283 4.40 -0.31 1.55
N SER A 284 4.68 0.95 1.91
CA SER A 284 3.64 1.94 2.25
C SER A 284 2.81 2.36 1.04
N PHE A 285 1.52 2.00 1.02
CA PHE A 285 0.60 2.43 -0.02
C PHE A 285 0.38 3.94 0.00
N LEU A 286 0.26 4.55 1.18
CA LEU A 286 0.01 5.98 1.29
C LEU A 286 1.21 6.78 0.77
N ALA A 287 2.43 6.44 1.22
CA ALA A 287 3.63 7.11 0.74
C ALA A 287 3.86 6.89 -0.76
N ALA A 288 3.58 5.68 -1.28
CA ALA A 288 3.64 5.40 -2.71
C ALA A 288 2.72 6.30 -3.54
N ASN A 289 1.48 6.53 -3.10
CA ASN A 289 0.54 7.39 -3.84
C ASN A 289 0.98 8.86 -3.80
N ILE A 290 1.41 9.37 -2.64
CA ILE A 290 1.85 10.76 -2.48
C ILE A 290 3.12 11.02 -3.30
N LEU A 291 4.16 10.21 -3.08
CA LEU A 291 5.44 10.40 -3.76
C LEU A 291 5.35 10.02 -5.23
N GLY A 292 4.56 9.01 -5.60
CA GLY A 292 4.30 8.68 -7.00
C GLY A 292 3.74 9.88 -7.77
N GLU A 293 2.78 10.61 -7.20
CA GLU A 293 2.23 11.82 -7.82
C GLU A 293 3.24 12.98 -7.89
N ILE A 294 3.98 13.25 -6.81
CA ILE A 294 5.01 14.29 -6.78
C ILE A 294 6.12 14.02 -7.81
N LEU A 295 6.56 12.77 -7.93
CA LEU A 295 7.62 12.36 -8.84
C LEU A 295 7.15 12.36 -10.29
N ARG A 296 5.92 11.91 -10.56
CA ARG A 296 5.31 11.90 -11.89
C ARG A 296 5.08 13.31 -12.44
N THR A 297 4.74 14.26 -11.57
CA THR A 297 4.54 15.66 -11.97
C THR A 297 5.85 16.40 -12.22
N ASN A 298 6.98 15.87 -11.74
CA ASN A 298 8.30 16.43 -11.97
C ASN A 298 9.34 15.34 -12.29
N PRO A 299 9.36 14.82 -13.54
CA PRO A 299 10.25 13.73 -13.97
C PRO A 299 11.69 14.22 -14.22
N ASN A 300 12.31 14.82 -13.21
CA ASN A 300 13.66 15.37 -13.25
C ASN A 300 14.58 14.61 -12.29
N ALA A 301 15.69 14.07 -12.80
CA ALA A 301 16.58 13.21 -11.99
C ALA A 301 17.20 13.93 -10.77
N PRO A 302 17.75 15.16 -10.88
CA PRO A 302 18.15 15.93 -9.71
C PRO A 302 17.04 16.13 -8.66
N PHE A 303 15.79 16.33 -9.08
CA PHE A 303 14.65 16.44 -8.16
C PHE A 303 14.37 15.11 -7.44
N TRP A 304 14.26 14.00 -8.17
CA TRP A 304 14.06 12.65 -7.61
C TRP A 304 15.17 12.28 -6.63
N GLN A 305 16.42 12.66 -6.94
CA GLN A 305 17.56 12.43 -6.07
C GLN A 305 17.45 13.20 -4.75
N LYS A 306 17.02 14.47 -4.78
CA LYS A 306 16.79 15.24 -3.54
C LYS A 306 15.69 14.61 -2.69
N VAL A 307 14.58 14.21 -3.30
CA VAL A 307 13.50 13.49 -2.62
C VAL A 307 14.02 12.22 -1.94
N LEU A 308 14.77 11.38 -2.68
CA LEU A 308 15.39 10.17 -2.13
C LEU A 308 16.30 10.46 -0.93
N LEU A 309 17.16 11.48 -1.02
CA LEU A 309 18.06 11.84 0.08
C LEU A 309 17.29 12.29 1.33
N SER A 310 16.20 13.02 1.17
CA SER A 310 15.33 13.44 2.28
C SER A 310 14.61 12.26 2.93
N ILE A 311 14.11 11.30 2.15
CA ILE A 311 13.49 10.09 2.70
C ILE A 311 14.53 9.23 3.43
N LYS A 312 15.72 9.01 2.84
CA LYS A 312 16.83 8.31 3.49
C LYS A 312 17.24 8.99 4.81
N GLU A 313 17.23 10.33 4.85
CA GLU A 313 17.51 11.10 6.06
C GLU A 313 16.45 10.86 7.14
N LEU A 314 15.17 10.94 6.79
CA LEU A 314 14.05 10.67 7.70
C LEU A 314 14.11 9.25 8.28
N VAL A 315 14.30 8.24 7.42
CA VAL A 315 14.36 6.83 7.82
C VAL A 315 15.54 6.59 8.76
N ARG A 316 16.73 7.05 8.38
CA ARG A 316 17.95 6.92 9.21
C ARG A 316 17.80 7.59 10.56
N GLU A 317 17.25 8.80 10.63
CA GLU A 317 17.04 9.51 11.90
C GLU A 317 16.12 8.73 12.85
N HIS A 318 15.04 8.15 12.34
CA HIS A 318 14.12 7.36 13.15
C HIS A 318 14.72 6.02 13.59
N LEU A 319 15.46 5.35 12.72
CA LEU A 319 16.19 4.14 13.10
C LEU A 319 17.23 4.43 14.18
N MET A 320 17.95 5.55 14.10
CA MET A 320 18.95 5.94 15.11
C MET A 320 18.33 6.42 16.42
N SER A 321 17.20 7.14 16.38
CA SER A 321 16.61 7.76 17.57
C SER A 321 15.59 6.86 18.28
N PHE A 322 14.84 6.07 17.52
CA PHE A 322 13.70 5.27 18.00
C PHE A 322 13.82 3.78 17.68
N GLY A 323 14.84 3.34 16.93
CA GLY A 323 15.03 1.94 16.56
C GLY A 323 13.94 1.36 15.66
N THR A 324 13.11 2.20 15.05
CA THR A 324 11.92 1.79 14.28
C THR A 324 11.80 2.59 12.99
N HIS A 325 11.22 1.97 11.96
CA HIS A 325 10.97 2.65 10.70
C HIS A 325 9.79 3.63 10.86
N PRO A 326 9.79 4.81 10.20
CA PRO A 326 8.66 5.76 10.28
C PRO A 326 7.31 5.14 9.93
N GLU A 327 7.26 4.26 8.94
CA GLU A 327 6.03 3.55 8.55
C GLU A 327 5.48 2.65 9.69
N ASP A 328 6.35 2.04 10.50
CA ASP A 328 5.90 1.23 11.65
C ASP A 328 5.25 2.11 12.72
N LEU A 329 5.69 3.36 12.86
CA LEU A 329 5.07 4.35 13.74
C LEU A 329 3.70 4.77 13.21
N LEU A 330 3.57 4.97 11.89
CA LEU A 330 2.27 5.21 11.24
C LEU A 330 1.30 4.06 11.44
N GLU A 331 1.78 2.81 11.41
CA GLU A 331 0.92 1.65 11.67
C GLU A 331 0.33 1.65 13.09
N ARG A 332 1.06 2.26 14.04
CA ARG A 332 0.67 2.40 15.45
C ARG A 332 -0.05 3.73 15.74
N ASN A 333 -0.29 4.56 14.73
CA ASN A 333 -0.74 5.95 14.89
C ASN A 333 0.12 6.74 15.89
N SER A 334 1.42 6.46 15.92
CA SER A 334 2.39 7.18 16.73
C SER A 334 2.95 8.39 15.97
N PRO A 335 3.28 9.49 16.66
CA PRO A 335 3.86 10.67 16.01
C PRO A 335 5.19 10.38 15.30
N ILE A 336 5.44 11.04 14.17
CA ILE A 336 6.71 11.03 13.42
C ILE A 336 7.36 12.42 13.51
N SER A 337 8.65 12.49 13.78
CA SER A 337 9.38 13.77 13.80
C SER A 337 10.05 14.04 12.45
N PHE A 338 9.59 15.06 11.73
CA PHE A 338 10.16 15.51 10.47
C PHE A 338 11.18 16.62 10.72
N THR A 339 12.44 16.42 10.34
CA THR A 339 13.49 17.44 10.51
C THR A 339 13.34 18.64 9.56
N LYS A 340 12.68 18.43 8.42
CA LYS A 340 12.31 19.47 7.45
C LYS A 340 10.88 19.22 6.99
N VAL A 341 10.11 20.29 6.78
CA VAL A 341 8.72 20.16 6.33
C VAL A 341 8.60 19.81 4.85
N ALA A 342 9.57 20.26 4.04
CA ALA A 342 9.63 19.98 2.61
C ALA A 342 10.75 19.00 2.28
N LEU A 343 10.52 18.14 1.28
CA LEU A 343 11.51 17.21 0.75
C LEU A 343 12.57 17.95 -0.09
N VAL A 344 12.22 19.12 -0.63
CA VAL A 344 13.12 19.94 -1.44
C VAL A 344 13.05 21.38 -0.99
N GLY A 345 14.20 21.97 -0.63
CA GLY A 345 14.32 23.42 -0.40
C GLY A 345 13.72 23.97 0.91
N GLY A 346 13.26 23.12 1.83
CA GLY A 346 12.66 23.54 3.10
C GLY A 346 13.65 24.06 4.14
N GLN A 347 13.21 24.98 4.99
CA GLN A 347 13.96 25.41 6.17
C GLN A 347 14.17 24.23 7.15
N ALA A 348 15.31 24.24 7.84
CA ALA A 348 15.60 23.30 8.92
C ALA A 348 14.76 23.64 10.16
N GLN A 349 13.49 23.25 10.13
CA GLN A 349 12.52 23.39 11.21
C GLN A 349 11.89 22.01 11.45
N ARG A 350 11.93 21.55 12.69
CA ARG A 350 11.34 20.28 13.08
C ARG A 350 9.83 20.37 13.23
N TYR A 351 9.14 19.33 12.79
CA TYR A 351 7.71 19.17 12.92
C TYR A 351 7.38 17.80 13.48
N LEU A 352 6.45 17.76 14.43
CA LEU A 352 5.81 16.54 14.86
C LEU A 352 4.57 16.32 14.00
N VAL A 353 4.52 15.19 13.30
CA VAL A 353 3.43 14.80 12.41
C VAL A 353 2.64 13.69 13.07
N HIS A 354 1.37 13.93 13.37
CA HIS A 354 0.53 13.01 14.13
C HIS A 354 -0.94 13.10 13.72
N ASP A 355 -1.76 12.25 14.31
CA ASP A 355 -3.21 12.19 14.08
C ASP A 355 -3.61 12.05 12.60
N LEU A 356 -2.92 11.15 11.89
CA LEU A 356 -3.27 10.82 10.52
C LEU A 356 -4.61 10.08 10.48
N ARG A 357 -5.67 10.76 10.05
CA ARG A 357 -7.06 10.28 10.13
C ARG A 357 -7.80 10.39 8.80
N GLU A 358 -8.87 9.62 8.68
CA GLU A 358 -9.86 9.79 7.61
C GLU A 358 -10.74 10.99 7.96
N ALA A 359 -10.82 11.98 7.07
CA ALA A 359 -11.70 13.13 7.24
C ALA A 359 -13.15 12.64 7.30
N SER A 360 -13.89 13.09 8.31
CA SER A 360 -15.32 12.77 8.41
C SER A 360 -16.13 13.75 7.57
N SER A 361 -17.17 13.27 6.88
CA SER A 361 -18.13 14.14 6.17
C SER A 361 -18.88 15.11 7.10
N ALA A 362 -18.74 14.95 8.42
CA ALA A 362 -19.36 15.79 9.44
C ALA A 362 -18.44 16.89 10.00
N GLN A 363 -17.15 16.90 9.67
CA GLN A 363 -16.18 17.88 10.17
C GLN A 363 -15.71 18.81 9.05
N GLY A 364 -16.30 20.01 9.02
CA GLY A 364 -15.68 21.23 8.46
C GLY A 364 -15.25 21.23 6.98
N GLU A 365 -14.72 22.38 6.54
CA GLU A 365 -14.05 22.53 5.25
C GLU A 365 -12.72 21.76 5.30
N LEU A 366 -12.41 20.97 4.26
CA LEU A 366 -11.12 20.25 4.19
C LEU A 366 -9.94 21.24 4.20
N PRO A 367 -8.78 20.85 4.76
CA PRO A 367 -7.59 21.68 4.69
C PRO A 367 -7.24 22.03 3.24
N ARG A 368 -6.93 23.31 3.00
CA ARG A 368 -6.53 23.80 1.67
C ARG A 368 -5.13 23.35 1.30
N LEU A 369 -4.22 23.33 2.28
CA LEU A 369 -2.83 22.94 2.10
C LEU A 369 -2.72 21.43 1.85
N THR A 370 -2.11 21.06 0.73
CA THR A 370 -1.90 19.67 0.35
C THR A 370 -0.49 19.18 0.69
N SER A 371 -0.32 17.86 0.81
CA SER A 371 1.01 17.25 0.94
C SER A 371 1.91 17.58 -0.26
N GLN A 372 1.36 17.68 -1.47
CA GLN A 372 2.11 18.05 -2.66
C GLN A 372 2.71 19.45 -2.54
N GLU A 373 1.90 20.45 -2.17
CA GLU A 373 2.38 21.82 -1.94
C GLU A 373 3.39 21.88 -0.80
N LEU A 374 3.07 21.27 0.35
CA LEU A 374 3.95 21.29 1.51
C LEU A 374 5.31 20.64 1.23
N LEU A 375 5.31 19.43 0.64
CA LEU A 375 6.52 18.64 0.45
C LEU A 375 7.40 19.17 -0.69
N THR A 376 6.85 19.96 -1.61
CA THR A 376 7.59 20.59 -2.71
C THR A 376 8.03 22.03 -2.41
N GLY A 377 7.78 22.53 -1.20
CA GLY A 377 8.26 23.83 -0.75
C GLY A 377 7.31 25.00 -1.00
N GLY A 378 6.00 24.74 -1.04
CA GLY A 378 4.98 25.78 -1.06
C GLY A 378 4.90 26.57 0.25
N ASP A 379 3.93 27.49 0.33
CA ASP A 379 3.78 28.39 1.48
C ASP A 379 3.36 27.63 2.74
N ILE A 380 4.26 27.58 3.71
CA ILE A 380 4.05 26.88 4.98
C ILE A 380 3.32 27.82 5.94
N PRO A 381 2.23 27.38 6.58
CA PRO A 381 1.49 28.20 7.52
C PRO A 381 2.38 28.69 8.68
N ALA A 382 2.15 29.94 9.12
CA ALA A 382 2.92 30.56 10.19
C ALA A 382 2.55 29.97 11.58
N GLU A 383 1.38 29.37 11.68
CA GLU A 383 0.80 28.76 12.87
C GLU A 383 1.72 27.68 13.48
N GLU A 384 1.64 27.50 14.81
CA GLU A 384 2.38 26.42 15.52
C GLU A 384 1.84 25.04 15.14
N MET A 385 0.55 24.94 14.79
CA MET A 385 -0.12 23.71 14.42
C MET A 385 -1.04 23.97 13.24
N PHE A 386 -1.01 23.10 12.23
CA PHE A 386 -1.90 23.17 11.08
C PHE A 386 -2.22 21.78 10.53
N GLU A 387 -3.33 21.69 9.80
CA GLU A 387 -3.75 20.45 9.15
C GLU A 387 -3.37 20.44 7.69
N VAL A 388 -3.05 19.25 7.18
CA VAL A 388 -2.65 19.04 5.79
C VAL A 388 -3.51 17.95 5.19
N LEU A 389 -4.06 18.22 4.01
CA LEU A 389 -4.70 17.20 3.20
C LEU A 389 -3.60 16.32 2.58
N VAL A 390 -3.42 15.14 3.15
CA VAL A 390 -2.34 14.22 2.81
C VAL A 390 -2.57 13.56 1.47
N TRP A 391 -3.78 13.02 1.27
CA TRP A 391 -4.13 12.30 0.06
C TRP A 391 -5.64 12.16 -0.09
N ARG A 392 -6.14 12.30 -1.32
CA ARG A 392 -7.51 11.96 -1.69
C ARG A 392 -7.53 10.61 -2.38
N SER A 393 -8.17 9.61 -1.78
CA SER A 393 -8.21 8.27 -2.35
C SER A 393 -8.99 8.24 -3.66
N ARG A 394 -8.35 7.79 -4.73
CA ARG A 394 -8.98 7.56 -6.05
C ARG A 394 -9.66 6.19 -6.18
N ILE A 395 -9.53 5.37 -5.14
CA ILE A 395 -10.14 4.05 -5.00
C ILE A 395 -11.14 4.03 -3.83
N PRO A 396 -12.18 3.18 -3.89
CA PRO A 396 -13.12 2.98 -2.78
C PRO A 396 -12.39 2.75 -1.44
N PRO A 397 -12.81 3.35 -0.31
CA PRO A 397 -14.06 4.08 -0.10
C PRO A 397 -14.05 5.55 -0.55
N TYR A 398 -13.01 6.01 -1.26
CA TYR A 398 -12.80 7.43 -1.63
C TYR A 398 -12.64 8.35 -0.42
N CYS A 399 -11.88 7.89 0.57
CA CYS A 399 -11.56 8.64 1.76
C CYS A 399 -10.57 9.77 1.49
N ASP A 400 -10.76 10.90 2.16
CA ASP A 400 -9.75 11.95 2.29
C ASP A 400 -8.95 11.71 3.58
N TYR A 401 -7.63 11.81 3.48
CA TYR A 401 -6.72 11.63 4.62
C TYR A 401 -6.14 12.97 5.04
N VAL A 402 -6.28 13.30 6.32
CA VAL A 402 -5.78 14.53 6.93
C VAL A 402 -4.79 14.16 8.03
N VAL A 403 -3.75 14.98 8.18
CA VAL A 403 -2.76 14.85 9.26
C VAL A 403 -2.48 16.20 9.88
N THR A 404 -2.10 16.17 11.15
CA THR A 404 -1.73 17.36 11.89
C THR A 404 -0.21 17.50 11.89
N TYR A 405 0.27 18.68 11.51
CA TYR A 405 1.65 19.11 11.66
C TYR A 405 1.75 20.09 12.83
N GLU A 406 2.71 19.85 13.72
CA GLU A 406 2.98 20.70 14.88
C GLU A 406 4.46 21.08 14.90
N LYS A 407 4.78 22.38 14.99
CA LYS A 407 6.16 22.88 15.05
C LYS A 407 6.81 22.47 16.37
N GLU A 408 7.88 21.71 16.30
CA GLU A 408 8.67 21.43 17.51
C GLU A 408 9.46 22.68 17.91
N LYS A 409 9.26 23.13 19.16
CA LYS A 409 10.05 24.23 19.73
C LYS A 409 11.49 23.75 19.93
N PRO A 410 12.51 24.56 19.61
CA PRO A 410 13.90 24.17 19.82
C PRO A 410 14.16 23.90 21.30
N SER A 411 14.44 22.64 21.62
CA SER A 411 14.87 22.23 22.96
C SER A 411 16.20 22.91 23.30
N ARG A 412 16.21 23.76 24.34
CA ARG A 412 17.44 24.23 24.98
C ARG A 412 18.15 23.02 25.60
N ARG A 413 19.11 22.43 24.89
CA ARG A 413 20.10 21.54 25.52
C ARG A 413 20.88 22.37 26.53
N VAL A 414 20.52 22.28 27.81
CA VAL A 414 21.36 22.76 28.91
C VAL A 414 22.61 21.89 28.92
N SER A 415 23.66 22.37 28.27
CA SER A 415 25.02 21.86 28.48
C SER A 415 25.37 22.11 29.94
N LYS A 416 25.18 21.11 30.81
CA LYS A 416 25.88 21.06 32.09
C LYS A 416 27.37 20.92 31.75
N LYS A 417 28.05 22.06 31.56
CA LYS A 417 29.50 22.14 31.70
C LYS A 417 29.80 21.69 33.13
N LYS A 418 30.32 20.47 33.28
CA LYS A 418 31.07 20.08 34.48
C LYS A 418 32.31 20.97 34.49
N ASN A 419 32.27 22.06 35.25
CA ASN A 419 33.48 22.73 35.68
C ASN A 419 34.16 21.81 36.70
N LEU A 420 35.19 21.09 36.25
CA LEU A 420 36.23 20.60 37.14
C LEU A 420 37.10 21.82 37.49
N ALA A 421 36.96 22.32 38.70
CA ALA A 421 37.97 23.18 39.31
C ALA A 421 39.04 22.28 39.94
N LEU A 422 40.29 22.69 39.75
CA LEU A 422 41.54 22.10 40.24
C LEU A 422 41.55 21.87 41.76
#